data_AF-A0A7J4NDR6-F1
#
_entry.id   AF-A0A7J4NDR6-F1
#
_cell.length_a   1.000
_cell.length_b   1.000
_cell.length_c   1.000
_cell.angle_alpha   90.00
_cell.angle_beta   90.00
_cell.angle_gamma   90.00
#
_symmetry.space_group_name_H-M   'P 1'
#
loop_
_entity.id
_entity.type
_entity.pdbx_description
1 polymer ?
#
loop_
_entity_poly.entity_id
_entity_poly.type
_entity_poly.pdbx_seq_one_letter_code
_entity_poly.pdbx_strand_id
1 'polypeptide(L)'
;LGIVIKIAHGWNSQATWYVARAVLGVLGVQLRNPYPLHRQKAFIVPGIVPDQYYSALEEVVTWDEWDPDRDRFTLDWKEYSAAMTRNDPFSNEGGLEG
;
A
#
# COMPACT_ATOMS: atom_id res chain seq x y z
N LEU A 1 5.23 5.52 -24.91
CA LEU A 1 4.19 4.48 -24.97
C LEU A 1 3.40 4.57 -23.67
N GLY A 2 2.06 4.61 -23.72
CA GLY A 2 1.22 4.76 -22.52
C GLY A 2 0.04 3.79 -22.56
N ILE A 3 -0.29 3.20 -21.42
CA ILE A 3 -1.44 2.30 -21.25
C ILE A 3 -2.50 3.07 -20.48
N VAL A 4 -3.74 3.06 -20.98
CA VAL A 4 -4.86 3.74 -20.33
C VAL A 4 -5.89 2.69 -19.94
N ILE A 5 -6.12 2.54 -18.63
CA ILE A 5 -7.18 1.69 -18.09
C ILE A 5 -8.34 2.60 -17.71
N LYS A 6 -9.46 2.50 -18.44
CA LYS A 6 -10.66 3.29 -18.16
C LYS A 6 -11.55 2.53 -17.19
N ILE A 7 -11.89 3.15 -16.07
CA ILE A 7 -12.78 2.60 -15.05
C ILE A 7 -14.03 3.48 -14.96
N ALA A 8 -15.20 2.86 -14.85
CA ALA A 8 -16.46 3.57 -14.70
C ALA A 8 -16.54 4.32 -13.36
N HIS A 9 -17.33 5.39 -13.32
CA HIS A 9 -17.58 6.13 -12.09
C HIS A 9 -18.24 5.24 -11.03
N GLY A 10 -17.87 5.42 -9.76
CA GLY A 10 -18.42 4.66 -8.62
C GLY A 10 -17.85 3.24 -8.45
N TRP A 11 -16.82 2.86 -9.21
CA TRP A 11 -16.18 1.55 -9.07
C TRP A 11 -15.40 1.42 -7.75
N ASN A 12 -15.29 0.18 -7.24
CA ASN A 12 -14.50 -0.12 -6.04
C ASN A 12 -12.99 0.03 -6.32
N SER A 13 -12.34 0.96 -5.62
CA SER A 13 -10.92 1.27 -5.82
C SER A 13 -9.97 0.11 -5.53
N GLN A 14 -10.30 -0.79 -4.59
CA GLN A 14 -9.52 -2.00 -4.34
C GLN A 14 -9.60 -2.95 -5.53
N ALA A 15 -10.80 -3.17 -6.08
CA ALA A 15 -10.98 -4.00 -7.28
C ALA A 15 -10.24 -3.42 -8.50
N THR A 16 -10.18 -2.09 -8.65
CA THR A 16 -9.36 -1.45 -9.70
C THR A 16 -7.90 -1.87 -9.62
N TRP A 17 -7.35 -2.02 -8.41
CA TRP A 17 -5.95 -2.42 -8.24
C TRP A 17 -5.69 -3.83 -8.79
N TYR A 18 -6.60 -4.78 -8.53
CA TYR A 18 -6.50 -6.13 -9.08
C TYR A 18 -6.58 -6.13 -10.62
N VAL A 19 -7.50 -5.35 -11.19
CA VAL A 19 -7.61 -5.19 -12.66
C VAL A 19 -6.33 -4.58 -13.24
N ALA A 20 -5.81 -3.52 -12.63
CA ALA A 20 -4.58 -2.88 -13.06
C ALA A 20 -3.38 -3.85 -12.99
N ARG A 21 -3.28 -4.63 -11.90
CA ARG A 21 -2.21 -5.62 -11.72
C ARG A 21 -2.28 -6.73 -12.77
N ALA A 22 -3.47 -7.20 -13.11
CA ALA A 22 -3.64 -8.20 -14.17
C ALA A 22 -3.21 -7.65 -15.54
N VAL A 23 -3.75 -6.49 -15.94
CA VAL A 23 -3.48 -5.87 -17.25
C VAL A 23 -2.01 -5.46 -17.40
N LEU A 24 -1.43 -4.85 -16.37
CA LEU A 24 -0.04 -4.41 -16.40
C LEU A 24 0.94 -5.57 -16.16
N GLY A 25 0.57 -6.56 -15.36
CA GLY A 25 1.35 -7.75 -15.07
C GLY A 25 1.65 -8.58 -16.31
N VAL A 26 0.64 -8.83 -17.15
CA VAL A 26 0.85 -9.57 -18.42
C VAL A 26 1.70 -8.80 -19.44
N LEU A 27 1.90 -7.51 -19.23
CA LEU A 27 2.79 -6.65 -20.03
C LEU A 27 4.18 -6.52 -19.40
N GLY A 28 4.48 -7.30 -18.35
CA GLY A 28 5.78 -7.32 -17.67
C GLY A 28 5.97 -6.25 -16.60
N VAL A 29 4.90 -5.52 -16.22
CA VAL A 29 4.98 -4.48 -15.18
C VAL A 29 4.52 -5.05 -13.83
N GLN A 30 5.41 -5.00 -12.85
CA GLN A 30 5.12 -5.49 -11.51
C GLN A 30 4.54 -4.37 -10.63
N LEU A 31 3.25 -4.46 -10.31
CA LEU A 31 2.63 -3.61 -9.31
C LEU A 31 2.76 -4.21 -7.91
N ARG A 32 2.78 -3.33 -6.90
CA ARG A 32 2.73 -3.70 -5.48
C ARG A 32 1.47 -4.51 -5.16
N ASN A 33 1.56 -5.27 -4.07
CA ASN A 33 0.48 -6.09 -3.58
C ASN A 33 -0.78 -5.23 -3.29
N PRO A 34 -1.97 -5.59 -3.79
CA PRO A 34 -3.23 -4.93 -3.43
C PRO A 34 -3.55 -5.10 -1.95
N TYR A 35 -4.34 -4.16 -1.41
CA TYR A 35 -4.96 -4.34 -0.11
C TYR A 35 -5.80 -5.63 -0.07
N PRO A 36 -5.74 -6.39 1.03
CA PRO A 36 -6.45 -7.66 1.14
C PRO A 36 -7.96 -7.47 1.04
N LEU A 37 -8.62 -8.33 0.27
CA LEU A 37 -10.07 -8.39 0.21
C LEU A 37 -10.61 -9.10 1.46
N HIS A 38 -11.70 -8.57 2.03
CA HIS A 38 -12.32 -9.20 3.19
C HIS A 38 -13.03 -10.50 2.77
N ARG A 39 -12.54 -11.64 3.26
CA ARG A 39 -13.20 -12.97 3.12
C ARG A 39 -13.41 -13.46 1.68
N GLN A 40 -12.71 -12.89 0.69
CA GLN A 40 -12.85 -13.28 -0.72
C GLN A 40 -11.49 -13.39 -1.41
N LYS A 41 -11.36 -14.37 -2.31
CA LYS A 41 -10.21 -14.49 -3.20
C LYS A 41 -10.47 -13.66 -4.46
N ALA A 42 -9.49 -12.85 -4.86
CA ALA A 42 -9.59 -12.09 -6.10
C ALA A 42 -9.46 -13.03 -7.31
N PHE A 43 -10.32 -12.84 -8.30
CA PHE A 43 -10.21 -13.45 -9.62
C PHE A 43 -10.55 -12.41 -10.70
N ILE A 44 -9.98 -12.59 -11.88
CA ILE A 44 -10.22 -11.73 -13.03
C ILE A 44 -11.22 -12.42 -13.94
N VAL A 45 -12.27 -11.69 -14.34
CA VAL A 45 -13.30 -12.19 -15.25
C VAL A 45 -12.72 -12.25 -16.67
N PRO A 46 -13.09 -13.26 -17.49
CA PRO A 46 -12.71 -13.32 -18.90
C PRO A 46 -13.05 -12.03 -19.66
N GLY A 47 -12.19 -11.64 -20.61
CA GLY A 47 -12.36 -10.43 -21.41
C GLY A 47 -11.78 -9.14 -20.82
N ILE A 48 -11.31 -9.15 -19.57
CA ILE A 48 -10.52 -8.03 -19.00
C ILE A 48 -9.11 -7.98 -19.60
N VAL A 49 -8.52 -9.15 -19.81
CA VAL A 49 -7.22 -9.33 -20.46
C VAL A 49 -7.47 -10.05 -21.78
N PRO A 50 -6.81 -9.66 -22.89
CA PRO A 50 -6.95 -10.37 -24.17
C PRO A 50 -6.48 -11.83 -24.07
N ASP A 51 -7.17 -12.74 -24.77
CA ASP A 51 -6.97 -14.20 -24.67
C ASP A 51 -5.52 -14.65 -24.92
N GLN A 52 -4.80 -13.94 -25.80
CA GLN A 52 -3.39 -14.23 -26.12
C GLN A 52 -2.45 -14.12 -24.90
N TYR A 53 -2.87 -13.44 -23.82
CA TYR A 53 -2.09 -13.25 -22.62
C TYR A 53 -2.54 -14.14 -21.45
N TYR A 54 -3.44 -15.10 -21.65
CA TYR A 54 -3.90 -15.96 -20.56
C TYR A 54 -2.79 -16.79 -19.91
N SER A 55 -1.85 -17.32 -20.71
CA SER A 55 -0.67 -18.02 -20.16
C SER A 55 0.16 -17.11 -19.25
N ALA A 56 0.36 -15.84 -19.65
CA ALA A 56 1.08 -14.88 -18.83
C ALA A 56 0.27 -14.45 -17.60
N LEU A 57 -1.06 -14.40 -17.70
CA LEU A 57 -1.94 -14.02 -16.60
C LEU A 57 -1.91 -15.06 -15.46
N GLU A 58 -1.78 -16.33 -15.79
CA GLU A 58 -1.64 -17.41 -14.79
C GLU A 58 -0.35 -17.29 -13.96
N GLU A 59 0.71 -16.73 -14.54
CA GLU A 59 1.97 -16.46 -13.85
C GLU A 59 1.88 -15.21 -12.94
N VAL A 60 0.92 -14.32 -13.18
CA VAL A 60 0.73 -13.13 -12.35
C VAL A 60 0.12 -13.51 -11.00
N VAL A 61 0.94 -13.41 -9.96
CA VAL A 61 0.51 -13.64 -8.57
C VAL A 61 -0.58 -12.63 -8.18
N THR A 62 -1.78 -13.13 -7.90
CA THR A 62 -2.96 -12.30 -7.56
C THR A 62 -2.84 -11.66 -6.19
N TRP A 63 -2.16 -12.33 -5.25
CA TRP A 63 -1.92 -11.86 -3.89
C TRP A 63 -0.61 -12.47 -3.35
N ASP A 64 0.23 -11.64 -2.78
CA ASP A 64 1.44 -12.03 -2.05
C ASP A 64 1.16 -11.94 -0.53
N GLU A 65 1.75 -12.81 0.29
CA GLU A 65 1.63 -12.75 1.74
C GLU A 65 2.45 -11.58 2.34
N TRP A 66 3.42 -11.08 1.58
CA TRP A 66 4.21 -9.93 1.99
C TRP A 66 3.39 -8.62 1.94
N ASP A 67 3.17 -8.04 3.12
CA ASP A 67 2.40 -6.81 3.35
C ASP A 67 3.31 -5.55 3.35
N PRO A 68 3.21 -4.68 2.32
CA PRO A 68 3.99 -3.44 2.25
C PRO A 68 3.54 -2.36 3.25
N ASP A 69 2.44 -2.52 3.97
CA ASP A 69 1.92 -1.53 4.93
C ASP A 69 2.66 -1.58 6.29
N ARG A 70 3.68 -2.44 6.43
CA ARG A 70 4.62 -2.42 7.58
C ARG A 70 5.54 -1.20 7.61
N ASP A 71 5.63 -0.42 6.53
CA ASP A 71 6.38 0.85 6.47
C ASP A 71 5.50 2.07 6.81
N ARG A 72 4.58 1.92 7.78
CA ARG A 72 3.90 3.07 8.37
C ARG A 72 4.79 3.70 9.44
N PHE A 73 5.29 4.90 9.18
CA PHE A 73 5.84 5.74 10.24
C PHE A 73 4.69 6.24 11.13
N THR A 74 4.38 5.50 12.18
CA THR A 74 3.46 5.95 13.23
C THR A 74 4.23 6.84 14.20
N LEU A 75 4.11 8.16 14.03
CA LEU A 75 4.56 9.10 15.06
C LEU A 75 3.49 9.13 16.17
N ASP A 76 3.75 8.52 17.32
CA ASP A 76 2.90 8.75 18.49
C ASP A 76 3.21 10.14 19.05
N TRP A 77 2.25 11.06 18.90
CA TRP A 77 2.36 12.43 19.42
C TRP A 77 2.59 12.47 20.94
N LYS A 78 2.13 11.46 21.69
CA LYS A 78 2.39 11.36 23.13
C LYS A 78 3.84 11.01 23.41
N GLU A 79 4.42 10.11 22.63
CA GLU A 79 5.82 9.70 22.76
C GLU A 79 6.76 10.83 22.33
N TYR A 80 6.44 11.53 21.23
CA TYR A 80 7.17 12.72 20.79
C TYR A 80 7.12 13.86 21.83
N SER A 81 5.93 14.18 22.34
CA SER A 81 5.79 15.25 23.34
C SER A 81 6.45 14.91 24.68
N ALA A 82 6.39 13.66 25.13
CA ALA A 82 7.08 13.21 26.34
C ALA A 82 8.61 13.27 26.20
N ALA A 83 9.16 12.91 25.03
CA ALA A 83 10.59 13.01 24.75
C ALA A 83 11.07 14.48 24.63
N MET A 84 10.23 15.37 24.09
CA MET A 84 10.54 16.81 23.97
C MET A 84 10.37 17.57 25.30
N THR A 85 9.52 17.09 26.19
CA THR A 85 9.28 17.70 27.50
C THR A 85 10.28 17.13 28.48
N ARG A 86 11.45 17.77 28.61
CA ARG A 86 12.36 17.48 29.73
C ARG A 86 11.56 17.61 31.04
N ASN A 87 11.69 16.63 31.93
CA ASN A 87 11.00 16.61 33.23
C ASN A 87 11.30 17.82 34.12
N ASP A 88 12.35 18.59 33.79
CA ASP A 88 12.63 19.85 34.43
C ASP A 88 13.41 20.76 33.45
N PRO A 89 12.77 21.79 32.87
CA PRO A 89 13.42 22.72 31.94
C PRO A 89 14.47 23.62 32.62
N PHE A 90 14.57 23.61 33.95
CA PHE A 90 15.47 24.46 34.75
C PHE A 90 16.51 23.67 35.55
N SER A 91 16.68 22.35 35.33
CA SER A 91 17.69 21.56 36.07
C SER A 91 19.14 22.07 35.93
N ASN A 92 19.41 22.91 34.92
CA ASN A 92 20.72 23.54 34.72
C ASN A 92 20.88 24.87 35.50
N GLU A 93 19.84 25.36 36.16
CA GLU A 93 19.89 26.55 37.02
C GLU A 93 20.24 26.12 38.45
N GLY A 94 21.43 25.53 38.60
CA GLY A 94 22.06 25.30 39.90
C GLY A 94 22.32 26.64 40.58
N GLY A 95 21.87 26.74 41.84
CA GLY A 95 21.89 27.95 42.66
C GLY A 95 23.21 28.71 42.67
N LEU A 96 23.12 30.00 42.36
CA LEU A 96 24.06 31.01 42.81
C LEU A 96 23.69 31.38 44.25
N GLU A 97 24.06 30.55 45.23
CA GLU A 97 24.15 31.00 46.61
C GLU A 97 25.52 31.65 46.82
N GLY A 98 25.50 32.91 47.27
CA GLY A 98 26.67 33.70 47.65
C GLY A 98 27.17 33.44 49.06
#